data_AF-A0A2T7X7C0-F1
#
_entry.id   AF-A0A2T7X7C0-F1
#
_cell.length_a   1.000
_cell.length_b   1.000
_cell.length_c   1.000
_cell.angle_alpha   90.00
_cell.angle_beta   90.00
_cell.angle_gamma   90.00
#
_symmetry.space_group_name_H-M   'P 1'
#
loop_
_entity.id
_entity.type
_entity.pdbx_description
1 polymer ?
#
loop_
_entity_poly.entity_id
_entity_poly.type
_entity_poly.pdbx_seq_one_letter_code
_entity_poly.pdbx_strand_id
1 'polypeptide(L)'
;MWSPSTLFERLSGHLPEENRFRLTRQYRMIPPIGAMISSCFYDGWLESAPKPVLAGYETLGKPVLWLDTSRLKDRRETRDPRNAGSFVNHCEADLTISRLQSINTAIERGLIPSGAGDGRLHVIVISPYRSQLDELQRRIDRIKQTLNHLAIDVESVDAVQGRECDLAVLSVTRSNDRQQLGFLADAYWRRINVALSRARYGLTIVGDAAFCSGSPGGLKRVIDYMRSNLDDCEVRAV
;
A
#
# COMPACT_ATOMS: atom_id res chain seq x y z
N MET A 1 -4.89 -26.47 -16.40
CA MET A 1 -4.97 -25.89 -15.05
C MET A 1 -6.22 -25.03 -15.01
N TRP A 2 -7.30 -25.50 -14.38
CA TRP A 2 -8.56 -24.75 -14.30
C TRP A 2 -8.36 -23.54 -13.37
N SER A 3 -8.38 -22.34 -13.92
CA SER A 3 -8.57 -21.14 -13.10
C SER A 3 -10.06 -21.05 -12.79
N PRO A 4 -10.51 -21.01 -11.52
CA PRO A 4 -11.93 -20.86 -11.22
C PRO A 4 -12.38 -19.47 -11.71
N SER A 5 -13.05 -19.42 -12.86
CA SER A 5 -13.65 -18.20 -13.40
C SER A 5 -14.90 -17.87 -12.60
N THR A 6 -15.03 -16.63 -12.13
CA THR A 6 -16.29 -16.18 -11.51
C THR A 6 -17.42 -16.17 -12.55
N LEU A 7 -18.68 -16.24 -12.09
CA LEU A 7 -19.83 -16.08 -12.99
C LEU A 7 -19.75 -14.76 -13.76
N PHE A 8 -19.30 -13.70 -13.11
CA PHE A 8 -19.11 -12.38 -13.72
C PHE A 8 -18.07 -12.41 -14.84
N GLU A 9 -16.90 -13.01 -14.63
CA GLU A 9 -15.86 -13.14 -15.68
C GLU A 9 -16.38 -13.97 -16.87
N ARG A 10 -17.10 -15.07 -16.58
CA ARG A 10 -17.69 -15.89 -17.63
C ARG A 10 -18.70 -15.10 -18.45
N LEU A 11 -19.61 -14.38 -17.81
CA LEU A 11 -20.62 -13.57 -18.51
C LEU A 11 -19.99 -12.38 -19.25
N SER A 12 -19.04 -11.67 -18.63
CA SER A 12 -18.37 -10.52 -19.25
C SER A 12 -17.59 -10.89 -20.53
N GLY A 13 -17.11 -12.13 -20.64
CA GLY A 13 -16.45 -12.64 -21.85
C GLY A 13 -17.41 -13.01 -22.99
N HIS A 14 -18.69 -13.24 -22.70
CA HIS A 14 -19.66 -13.78 -23.68
C HIS A 14 -20.86 -12.85 -23.95
N LEU A 15 -21.10 -11.85 -23.11
CA LEU A 15 -22.16 -10.87 -23.32
C LEU A 15 -21.77 -9.86 -24.43
N PRO A 16 -22.74 -9.39 -25.23
CA PRO A 16 -22.54 -8.29 -26.17
C PRO A 16 -21.97 -7.03 -25.50
N GLU A 17 -21.27 -6.20 -26.27
CA GLU A 17 -20.64 -4.99 -25.73
C GLU A 17 -21.65 -3.99 -25.17
N GLU A 18 -22.83 -3.88 -25.78
CA GLU A 18 -23.93 -3.04 -25.29
C GLU A 18 -24.44 -3.41 -23.89
N ASN A 19 -24.11 -4.61 -23.40
CA ASN A 19 -24.49 -5.10 -22.07
C ASN A 19 -23.34 -5.03 -21.06
N ARG A 20 -22.19 -4.46 -21.45
CA ARG A 20 -20.98 -4.37 -20.62
C ARG A 20 -20.62 -2.92 -20.37
N PHE A 21 -21.10 -2.39 -19.25
CA PHE A 21 -20.77 -1.04 -18.82
C PHE A 21 -19.63 -1.05 -17.82
N ARG A 22 -18.67 -0.15 -18.03
CA ARG A 22 -17.51 0.04 -17.16
C ARG A 22 -17.60 1.42 -16.51
N LEU A 23 -17.46 1.47 -15.19
CA LEU A 23 -17.33 2.72 -14.47
C LEU A 23 -15.89 3.23 -14.63
N THR A 24 -15.72 4.34 -15.34
CA THR A 24 -14.40 4.90 -15.67
C THR A 24 -13.91 5.95 -14.68
N ARG A 25 -14.78 6.45 -13.79
CA ARG A 25 -14.44 7.54 -12.86
C ARG A 25 -14.40 7.09 -11.41
N GLN A 26 -13.35 7.46 -10.68
CA GLN A 26 -13.19 7.21 -9.24
C GLN A 26 -13.23 8.51 -8.42
N TYR A 27 -13.73 8.41 -7.18
CA TYR A 27 -13.94 9.56 -6.26
C TYR A 27 -13.22 9.42 -4.91
N ARG A 28 -12.43 8.36 -4.72
CA ARG A 28 -11.75 8.06 -3.46
C ARG A 28 -10.37 8.71 -3.38
N MET A 29 -9.50 8.32 -4.30
CA MET A 29 -8.08 8.63 -4.29
C MET A 29 -7.88 10.05 -4.83
N ILE A 30 -6.90 10.78 -4.29
CA ILE A 30 -6.40 11.97 -4.98
C ILE A 30 -5.79 11.58 -6.34
N PRO A 31 -5.70 12.52 -7.31
CA PRO A 31 -5.22 12.22 -8.66
C PRO A 31 -3.86 11.50 -8.72
N PRO A 32 -2.83 11.85 -7.91
CA PRO A 32 -1.54 11.13 -7.90
C PRO A 32 -1.67 9.61 -7.66
N ILE A 33 -2.40 9.21 -6.62
CA ILE A 33 -2.62 7.79 -6.28
C ILE A 33 -3.49 7.13 -7.37
N GLY A 34 -4.55 7.83 -7.80
CA GLY A 34 -5.46 7.31 -8.82
C GLY A 34 -4.79 7.08 -10.17
N ALA A 35 -3.90 7.96 -10.60
CA ALA A 35 -3.15 7.85 -11.85
C ALA A 35 -2.18 6.64 -11.81
N MET A 36 -1.46 6.45 -10.70
CA MET A 36 -0.62 5.26 -10.50
C MET A 36 -1.47 3.98 -10.58
N ILE A 37 -2.59 3.92 -9.86
CA ILE A 37 -3.48 2.75 -9.87
C ILE A 37 -4.02 2.49 -11.28
N SER A 38 -4.46 3.55 -11.97
CA SER A 38 -4.99 3.48 -13.32
C SER A 38 -3.97 2.91 -14.31
N SER A 39 -2.76 3.48 -14.33
CA SER A 39 -1.68 3.03 -15.21
C SER A 39 -1.22 1.61 -14.89
N CYS A 40 -1.03 1.28 -13.61
CA CYS A 40 -0.46 -0.02 -13.24
C CYS A 40 -1.46 -1.17 -13.34
N PHE A 41 -2.76 -0.94 -13.14
CA PHE A 41 -3.74 -2.02 -12.94
C PHE A 41 -4.98 -1.95 -13.82
N TYR A 42 -5.19 -0.83 -14.52
CA TYR A 42 -6.37 -0.57 -15.34
C TYR A 42 -5.99 0.09 -16.67
N ASP A 43 -4.83 -0.23 -17.26
CA ASP A 43 -4.41 0.24 -18.59
C ASP A 43 -4.59 1.74 -18.86
N GLY A 44 -4.57 2.58 -17.82
CA GLY A 44 -4.74 4.03 -17.90
C GLY A 44 -6.18 4.56 -18.05
N TRP A 45 -7.23 3.71 -18.11
CA TRP A 45 -8.59 4.19 -18.38
C TRP A 45 -9.38 4.66 -17.14
N LEU A 46 -8.87 4.44 -15.92
CA LEU A 46 -9.52 4.92 -14.70
C LEU A 46 -9.15 6.39 -14.45
N GLU A 47 -10.15 7.26 -14.45
CA GLU A 47 -10.00 8.70 -14.27
C GLU A 47 -10.33 9.14 -12.85
N SER A 48 -9.53 10.06 -12.32
CA SER A 48 -9.75 10.64 -10.99
C SER A 48 -10.61 11.89 -11.08
N ALA A 49 -11.69 11.95 -10.29
CA ALA A 49 -12.36 13.22 -10.05
C ALA A 49 -11.40 14.19 -9.32
N PRO A 50 -11.47 15.51 -9.58
CA PRO A 50 -10.71 16.49 -8.82
C PRO A 50 -11.00 16.37 -7.32
N LYS A 51 -9.95 16.33 -6.51
CA LYS A 51 -10.06 16.18 -5.05
C LYS A 51 -8.98 17.00 -4.36
N PRO A 52 -9.30 17.69 -3.25
CA PRO A 52 -8.28 18.40 -2.49
C PRO A 52 -7.24 17.42 -1.94
N VAL A 53 -5.99 17.82 -2.02
CA VAL A 53 -4.90 17.14 -1.31
C VAL A 53 -4.94 17.49 0.17
N LEU A 54 -4.33 16.65 1.01
CA LEU A 54 -4.19 16.94 2.43
C LEU A 54 -3.11 18.01 2.60
N ALA A 55 -3.49 19.19 3.07
CA ALA A 55 -2.58 20.33 3.21
C ALA A 55 -1.36 19.98 4.09
N GLY A 56 -0.17 20.37 3.64
CA GLY A 56 1.09 20.15 4.36
C GLY A 56 1.63 18.72 4.29
N TYR A 57 0.93 17.79 3.63
CA TYR A 57 1.39 16.41 3.51
C TYR A 57 2.73 16.27 2.78
N GLU A 58 3.09 17.23 1.93
CA GLU A 58 4.38 17.30 1.24
C GLU A 58 5.57 17.37 2.20
N THR A 59 5.38 17.84 3.44
CA THR A 59 6.41 17.82 4.49
C THR A 59 6.82 16.40 4.89
N LEU A 60 5.97 15.42 4.63
CA LEU A 60 6.21 14.01 4.88
C LEU A 60 6.70 13.24 3.64
N GLY A 61 6.84 13.89 2.50
CA GLY A 61 7.19 13.28 1.21
C GLY A 61 6.06 13.36 0.18
N LYS A 62 6.28 12.74 -0.98
CA LYS A 62 5.27 12.71 -2.05
C LYS A 62 4.04 11.88 -1.68
N PRO A 63 2.87 12.13 -2.31
CA PRO A 63 1.65 11.37 -2.03
C PRO A 63 1.78 9.87 -2.24
N VAL A 64 2.60 9.44 -3.19
CA VAL A 64 3.01 8.04 -3.37
C VAL A 64 4.48 7.92 -3.00
N LEU A 65 4.76 7.39 -1.80
CA LEU A 65 6.11 7.26 -1.26
C LEU A 65 6.48 5.80 -1.11
N TRP A 66 7.66 5.42 -1.62
CA TRP A 66 8.28 4.12 -1.37
C TRP A 66 9.53 4.33 -0.52
N LEU A 67 9.54 3.76 0.69
CA LEU A 67 10.72 3.68 1.55
C LEU A 67 11.50 2.43 1.17
N ASP A 68 12.59 2.61 0.43
CA ASP A 68 13.38 1.55 -0.18
C ASP A 68 14.44 0.99 0.78
N THR A 69 14.21 -0.24 1.23
CA THR A 69 15.11 -0.95 2.16
C THR A 69 16.28 -1.66 1.45
N SER A 70 16.39 -1.57 0.12
CA SER A 70 17.36 -2.35 -0.68
C SER A 70 18.82 -2.20 -0.24
N ARG A 71 19.17 -1.06 0.38
CA ARG A 71 20.53 -0.76 0.86
C ARG A 71 20.79 -1.14 2.32
N LEU A 72 19.75 -1.51 3.07
CA LEU A 72 19.86 -1.88 4.47
C LEU A 72 20.36 -3.32 4.62
N LYS A 73 21.24 -3.55 5.61
CA LYS A 73 21.86 -4.87 5.82
C LYS A 73 20.87 -5.90 6.38
N ASP A 74 19.91 -5.44 7.17
CA ASP A 74 18.88 -6.22 7.86
C ASP A 74 17.53 -6.25 7.12
N ARG A 75 17.52 -5.84 5.84
CA ARG A 75 16.31 -5.78 4.99
C ARG A 75 15.59 -7.11 4.74
N ARG A 76 16.21 -8.24 5.08
CA ARG A 76 15.78 -9.59 4.69
C ARG A 76 14.67 -10.11 5.59
N GLU A 77 13.72 -10.85 5.03
CA GLU A 77 12.70 -11.50 5.87
C GLU A 77 13.25 -12.71 6.62
N THR A 78 12.60 -13.04 7.72
CA THR A 78 12.72 -14.33 8.41
C THR A 78 11.43 -15.12 8.26
N ARG A 79 11.53 -16.44 8.12
CA ARG A 79 10.37 -17.34 8.11
C ARG A 79 9.92 -17.60 9.54
N ASP A 80 8.62 -17.53 9.79
CA ASP A 80 8.07 -17.89 11.09
C ASP A 80 8.01 -19.42 11.25
N PRO A 81 8.74 -20.01 12.22
CA PRO A 81 8.71 -21.45 12.44
C PRO A 81 7.37 -21.96 12.98
N ARG A 82 6.56 -21.08 13.59
CA ARG A 82 5.26 -21.43 14.18
C ARG A 82 4.11 -21.33 13.18
N ASN A 83 4.29 -20.52 12.12
CA ASN A 83 3.30 -20.30 11.07
C ASN A 83 3.90 -20.60 9.71
N ALA A 84 3.87 -21.87 9.31
CA ALA A 84 4.45 -22.34 8.07
C ALA A 84 3.95 -21.53 6.85
N GLY A 85 4.88 -20.92 6.11
CA GLY A 85 4.55 -20.09 4.94
C GLY A 85 4.32 -18.60 5.24
N SER A 86 4.42 -18.19 6.50
CA SER A 86 4.41 -16.80 6.92
C SER A 86 5.83 -16.27 7.19
N PHE A 87 5.99 -14.95 7.11
CA PHE A 87 7.28 -14.27 7.19
C PHE A 87 7.16 -12.99 8.01
N VAL A 88 8.28 -12.56 8.57
CA VAL A 88 8.44 -11.31 9.32
C VAL A 88 9.64 -10.57 8.77
N ASN A 89 9.49 -9.27 8.55
CA ASN A 89 10.56 -8.36 8.20
C ASN A 89 10.62 -7.24 9.24
N HIS A 90 11.57 -7.37 10.17
CA HIS A 90 11.71 -6.43 11.27
C HIS A 90 12.16 -5.04 10.81
N CYS A 91 13.02 -4.97 9.79
CA CYS A 91 13.46 -3.72 9.17
C CYS A 91 12.27 -2.92 8.61
N GLU A 92 11.40 -3.57 7.85
CA GLU A 92 10.17 -2.91 7.37
C GLU A 92 9.21 -2.55 8.51
N ALA A 93 9.14 -3.36 9.57
CA ALA A 93 8.31 -3.06 10.73
C ALA A 93 8.82 -1.80 11.46
N ASP A 94 10.13 -1.65 11.63
CA ASP A 94 10.75 -0.43 12.20
C ASP A 94 10.41 0.82 11.39
N LEU A 95 10.60 0.76 10.07
CA LEU A 95 10.29 1.88 9.18
C LEU A 95 8.80 2.23 9.17
N THR A 96 7.92 1.22 9.26
CA THR A 96 6.48 1.44 9.38
C THR A 96 6.15 2.20 10.66
N ILE A 97 6.77 1.83 11.79
CA ILE A 97 6.61 2.54 13.06
C ILE A 97 7.12 3.98 12.98
N SER A 98 8.33 4.19 12.43
CA SER A 98 8.89 5.53 12.25
C SER A 98 8.01 6.40 11.34
N ARG A 99 7.39 5.80 10.32
CA ARG A 99 6.44 6.51 9.45
C ARG A 99 5.20 6.97 10.21
N LEU A 100 4.59 6.09 11.01
CA LEU A 100 3.42 6.44 11.83
C LEU A 100 3.75 7.56 12.83
N GLN A 101 4.90 7.47 13.50
CA GLN A 101 5.37 8.51 14.43
C GLN A 101 5.59 9.85 13.71
N SER A 102 6.17 9.83 12.50
CA SER A 102 6.39 11.04 11.70
C SER A 102 5.08 11.70 11.30
N ILE A 103 4.07 10.91 10.88
CA ILE A 103 2.73 11.42 10.56
C ILE A 103 2.10 12.04 11.80
N ASN A 104 2.10 11.33 12.94
CA ASN A 104 1.54 11.85 14.19
C ASN A 104 2.21 13.16 14.62
N THR A 105 3.54 13.22 14.55
CA THR A 105 4.32 14.42 14.92
C THR A 105 4.01 15.60 14.01
N ALA A 106 3.79 15.36 12.71
CA ALA A 106 3.42 16.42 11.78
C ALA A 106 2.04 17.02 12.11
N ILE A 107 1.08 16.19 12.54
CA ILE A 107 -0.24 16.67 13.00
C ILE A 107 -0.11 17.43 14.32
N GLU A 108 0.65 16.88 15.28
CA GLU A 108 0.90 17.52 16.59
C GLU A 108 1.54 18.90 16.45
N ARG A 109 2.44 19.07 15.46
CA ARG A 109 3.09 20.35 15.14
C ARG A 109 2.24 21.28 14.27
N GLY A 110 1.03 20.89 13.89
CA GLY A 110 0.15 21.68 13.03
C GLY A 110 0.63 21.81 11.58
N LEU A 111 1.56 20.95 11.14
CA LEU A 111 2.01 20.92 9.74
C LEU A 111 0.96 20.27 8.84
N ILE A 112 0.19 19.32 9.38
CA ILE A 112 -0.89 18.60 8.69
C ILE A 112 -2.15 18.73 9.54
N PRO A 113 -3.33 18.94 8.94
CA PRO A 113 -4.56 19.03 9.71
C PRO A 113 -4.92 17.69 10.37
N SER A 114 -5.53 17.78 11.54
CA SER A 114 -6.20 16.67 12.20
C SER A 114 -7.32 16.07 11.34
N GLY A 115 -7.67 14.80 11.62
CA GLY A 115 -8.74 14.13 10.89
C GLY A 115 -10.14 14.67 11.21
N ALA A 116 -11.11 14.30 10.38
CA ALA A 116 -12.52 14.63 10.62
C ALA A 116 -13.11 13.79 11.76
N GLY A 117 -14.17 14.29 12.40
CA GLY A 117 -14.85 13.56 13.48
C GLY A 117 -14.09 13.64 14.79
N ASP A 118 -13.50 12.54 15.24
CA ASP A 118 -12.79 12.43 16.53
C ASP A 118 -11.40 13.10 16.54
N GLY A 119 -11.05 13.83 15.47
CA GLY A 119 -9.79 14.54 15.33
C GLY A 119 -8.63 13.68 14.86
N ARG A 120 -8.83 12.38 14.57
CA ARG A 120 -7.75 11.47 14.19
C ARG A 120 -7.80 11.13 12.70
N LEU A 121 -6.64 11.08 12.06
CA LEU A 121 -6.55 10.53 10.71
C LEU A 121 -6.64 9.01 10.77
N HIS A 122 -7.46 8.43 9.90
CA HIS A 122 -7.57 6.99 9.78
C HIS A 122 -6.42 6.45 8.93
N VAL A 123 -5.60 5.58 9.53
CA VAL A 123 -4.45 4.94 8.88
C VAL A 123 -4.64 3.44 8.88
N ILE A 124 -4.53 2.81 7.71
CA ILE A 124 -4.48 1.34 7.62
C ILE A 124 -3.05 0.92 7.31
N VAL A 125 -2.48 0.12 8.19
CA VAL A 125 -1.23 -0.60 7.97
C VAL A 125 -1.55 -1.97 7.37
N ILE A 126 -0.99 -2.26 6.21
CA ILE A 126 -1.32 -3.42 5.39
C ILE A 126 -0.09 -4.32 5.26
N SER A 127 -0.27 -5.62 5.41
CA SER A 127 0.76 -6.61 5.05
C SER A 127 0.10 -7.92 4.57
N PRO A 128 0.70 -8.63 3.60
CA PRO A 128 0.16 -9.90 3.13
C PRO A 128 0.46 -11.09 4.07
N TYR A 129 1.32 -10.93 5.08
CA TYR A 129 1.76 -12.04 5.95
C TYR A 129 1.26 -11.88 7.38
N ARG A 130 0.61 -12.93 7.91
CA ARG A 130 0.06 -12.93 9.28
C ARG A 130 1.12 -12.59 10.32
N SER A 131 2.30 -13.19 10.25
CA SER A 131 3.36 -12.96 11.24
C SER A 131 3.88 -11.53 11.20
N GLN A 132 3.89 -10.88 10.02
CA GLN A 132 4.22 -9.46 9.91
C GLN A 132 3.11 -8.59 10.51
N LEU A 133 1.84 -8.92 10.29
CA LEU A 133 0.71 -8.22 10.93
C LEU A 133 0.81 -8.31 12.45
N ASP A 134 1.07 -9.50 13.00
CA ASP A 134 1.20 -9.71 14.45
C ASP A 134 2.38 -8.89 15.01
N GLU A 135 3.51 -8.86 14.29
CA GLU A 135 4.68 -8.07 14.66
C GLU A 135 4.41 -6.56 14.63
N LEU A 136 3.74 -6.08 13.58
CA LEU A 136 3.34 -4.68 13.43
C LEU A 136 2.36 -4.26 14.53
N GLN A 137 1.31 -5.06 14.76
CA GLN A 137 0.33 -4.83 15.82
C GLN A 137 1.02 -4.74 17.18
N ARG A 138 1.90 -5.70 17.50
CA ARG A 138 2.66 -5.72 18.75
C ARG A 138 3.53 -4.48 18.93
N ARG A 139 4.13 -3.94 17.86
CA ARG A 139 4.94 -2.71 17.93
C ARG A 139 4.08 -1.47 18.07
N ILE A 140 2.96 -1.39 17.34
CA ILE A 140 2.00 -0.29 17.43
C ILE A 140 1.39 -0.23 18.84
N ASP A 141 1.01 -1.37 19.43
CA ASP A 141 0.45 -1.42 20.78
C ASP A 141 1.38 -0.87 21.86
N ARG A 142 2.70 -0.98 21.67
CA ARG A 142 3.71 -0.42 22.59
C ARG A 142 3.78 1.11 22.54
N ILE A 143 3.43 1.71 21.41
CA ILE A 143 3.53 3.16 21.18
C ILE A 143 2.17 3.84 21.01
N LYS A 144 1.05 3.10 21.09
CA LYS A 144 -0.28 3.65 20.80
C LYS A 144 -0.64 4.89 21.61
N GLN A 145 -0.14 5.00 22.85
CA GLN A 145 -0.38 6.13 23.74
C GLN A 145 0.34 7.42 23.30
N THR A 146 1.31 7.32 22.39
CA THR A 146 1.99 8.48 21.79
C THR A 146 1.42 8.82 20.41
N LEU A 147 0.56 7.98 19.83
CA LEU A 147 -0.04 8.16 18.50
C LEU A 147 -1.46 8.73 18.59
N ASN A 148 -1.66 9.78 19.40
CA ASN A 148 -2.98 10.31 19.76
C ASN A 148 -3.75 10.94 18.58
N HIS A 149 -3.07 11.25 17.48
CA HIS A 149 -3.68 11.85 16.30
C HIS A 149 -4.06 10.82 15.22
N LEU A 150 -3.85 9.53 15.48
CA LEU A 150 -4.07 8.47 14.51
C LEU A 150 -5.07 7.43 15.04
N ALA A 151 -6.01 7.03 14.19
CA ALA A 151 -6.79 5.82 14.35
C ALA A 151 -6.17 4.76 13.43
N ILE A 152 -5.58 3.70 14.00
CA ILE A 152 -4.73 2.77 13.25
C ILE A 152 -5.34 1.38 13.25
N ASP A 153 -5.54 0.82 12.05
CA ASP A 153 -5.88 -0.57 11.84
C ASP A 153 -4.71 -1.33 11.20
N VAL A 154 -4.49 -2.58 11.62
CA VAL A 154 -3.47 -3.46 11.06
C VAL A 154 -4.15 -4.65 10.39
N GLU A 155 -4.10 -4.70 9.07
CA GLU A 155 -4.99 -5.58 8.30
C GLU A 155 -4.26 -6.31 7.18
N SER A 156 -4.76 -7.51 6.87
CA SER A 156 -4.30 -8.24 5.69
C SER A 156 -4.85 -7.62 4.41
N VAL A 157 -4.19 -7.91 3.29
CA VAL A 157 -4.65 -7.44 1.97
C VAL A 157 -6.07 -7.90 1.63
N ASP A 158 -6.46 -9.10 2.06
CA ASP A 158 -7.81 -9.62 1.83
C ASP A 158 -8.85 -8.95 2.78
N ALA A 159 -8.45 -8.54 3.99
CA ALA A 159 -9.34 -7.92 4.98
C ALA A 159 -9.68 -6.46 4.69
N VAL A 160 -8.87 -5.75 3.89
CA VAL A 160 -9.11 -4.34 3.53
C VAL A 160 -10.08 -4.15 2.36
N GLN A 161 -10.63 -5.23 1.79
CA GLN A 161 -11.56 -5.13 0.67
C GLN A 161 -12.82 -4.32 1.06
N GLY A 162 -13.15 -3.31 0.25
CA GLY A 162 -14.28 -2.41 0.50
C GLY A 162 -14.05 -1.34 1.57
N ARG A 163 -12.91 -1.38 2.28
CA ARG A 163 -12.53 -0.34 3.25
C ARG A 163 -11.81 0.83 2.58
N GLU A 164 -11.79 1.97 3.25
CA GLU A 164 -11.06 3.18 2.85
C GLU A 164 -10.39 3.82 4.06
N CYS A 165 -9.28 4.52 3.82
CA CYS A 165 -8.56 5.25 4.86
C CYS A 165 -8.03 6.58 4.33
N ASP A 166 -7.66 7.47 5.23
CA ASP A 166 -7.02 8.72 4.85
C ASP A 166 -5.62 8.44 4.33
N LEU A 167 -4.87 7.59 5.05
CA LEU A 167 -3.51 7.18 4.72
C LEU A 167 -3.37 5.64 4.76
N ALA A 168 -2.58 5.07 3.85
CA ALA A 168 -2.23 3.65 3.89
C ALA A 168 -0.71 3.45 3.97
N VAL A 169 -0.29 2.45 4.74
CA VAL A 169 1.12 2.01 4.81
C VAL A 169 1.19 0.52 4.49
N LEU A 170 1.75 0.16 3.33
CA LEU A 170 1.97 -1.24 2.94
C LEU A 170 3.38 -1.69 3.31
N SER A 171 3.51 -2.72 4.16
CA SER A 171 4.75 -3.48 4.33
C SER A 171 4.75 -4.69 3.39
N VAL A 172 5.68 -4.68 2.43
CA VAL A 172 5.84 -5.74 1.40
C VAL A 172 6.27 -7.07 2.03
N THR A 173 7.02 -7.00 3.13
CA THR A 173 7.60 -8.09 3.92
C THR A 173 8.69 -8.87 3.21
N ARG A 174 8.55 -9.19 1.91
CA ARG A 174 9.48 -10.05 1.18
C ARG A 174 10.69 -9.29 0.64
N SER A 175 11.87 -9.81 0.95
CA SER A 175 13.20 -9.46 0.45
C SER A 175 14.14 -10.68 0.66
N ASN A 176 14.28 -11.54 -0.34
CA ASN A 176 15.09 -12.76 -0.26
C ASN A 176 15.94 -12.99 -1.51
N ASP A 177 16.99 -13.80 -1.38
CA ASP A 177 17.92 -14.07 -2.48
C ASP A 177 17.31 -14.96 -3.58
N ARG A 178 16.16 -15.59 -3.32
CA ARG A 178 15.48 -16.47 -4.27
C ARG A 178 14.50 -15.74 -5.20
N GLN A 179 14.36 -14.41 -5.06
CA GLN A 179 13.38 -13.61 -5.84
C GLN A 179 11.94 -14.14 -5.71
N GLN A 180 11.57 -14.62 -4.52
CA GLN A 180 10.24 -15.19 -4.27
C GLN A 180 9.31 -14.19 -3.61
N LEU A 181 8.37 -13.61 -4.37
CA LEU A 181 7.35 -12.68 -3.86
C LEU A 181 6.22 -13.36 -3.06
N GLY A 182 5.99 -14.66 -3.26
CA GLY A 182 4.91 -15.39 -2.59
C GLY A 182 3.52 -14.78 -2.88
N PHE A 183 2.83 -14.29 -1.85
CA PHE A 183 1.46 -13.75 -1.96
C PHE A 183 1.36 -12.42 -2.73
N LEU A 184 2.51 -11.85 -3.12
CA LEU A 184 2.61 -10.65 -3.95
C LEU A 184 3.09 -10.95 -5.37
N ALA A 185 3.20 -12.23 -5.76
CA ALA A 185 3.56 -12.62 -7.12
C ALA A 185 2.49 -12.16 -8.14
N ASP A 186 2.84 -12.16 -9.43
CA ASP A 186 2.00 -11.63 -10.51
C ASP A 186 0.58 -12.21 -10.56
N ALA A 187 0.43 -13.50 -10.27
CA ALA A 187 -0.89 -14.16 -10.17
C ALA A 187 -1.84 -13.50 -9.17
N TYR A 188 -1.31 -12.73 -8.20
CA TYR A 188 -2.04 -12.04 -7.15
C TYR A 188 -2.05 -10.53 -7.32
N TRP A 189 -1.81 -10.00 -8.53
CA TRP A 189 -1.79 -8.54 -8.77
C TRP A 189 -3.04 -7.80 -8.25
N ARG A 190 -4.21 -8.46 -8.27
CA ARG A 190 -5.47 -7.90 -7.74
C ARG A 190 -5.37 -7.56 -6.26
N ARG A 191 -4.62 -8.34 -5.47
CA ARG A 191 -4.36 -8.07 -4.05
C ARG A 191 -3.55 -6.78 -3.89
N ILE A 192 -2.50 -6.61 -4.69
CA ILE A 192 -1.69 -5.39 -4.69
C ILE A 192 -2.56 -4.18 -5.04
N ASN A 193 -3.35 -4.26 -6.11
CA ASN A 193 -4.28 -3.19 -6.48
C ASN A 193 -5.25 -2.85 -5.33
N VAL A 194 -5.84 -3.85 -4.67
CA VAL A 194 -6.71 -3.63 -3.51
C VAL A 194 -5.96 -2.90 -2.40
N ALA A 195 -4.78 -3.35 -2.00
CA ALA A 195 -3.98 -2.73 -0.94
C ALA A 195 -3.62 -1.26 -1.25
N LEU A 196 -3.13 -0.99 -2.46
CA LEU A 196 -2.65 0.33 -2.85
C LEU A 196 -3.80 1.34 -3.11
N SER A 197 -5.00 0.86 -3.43
CA SER A 197 -6.18 1.71 -3.72
C SER A 197 -7.03 2.07 -2.49
N ARG A 198 -6.54 1.81 -1.27
CA ARG A 198 -7.28 2.11 -0.02
C ARG A 198 -7.14 3.56 0.44
N ALA A 199 -5.98 4.17 0.18
CA ALA A 199 -5.65 5.51 0.65
C ALA A 199 -6.39 6.59 -0.12
N ARG A 200 -6.86 7.62 0.59
CA ARG A 200 -7.41 8.83 -0.01
C ARG A 200 -6.32 9.83 -0.34
N TYR A 201 -5.44 10.15 0.62
CA TYR A 201 -4.51 11.28 0.52
C TYR A 201 -3.04 10.88 0.40
N GLY A 202 -2.64 9.77 1.04
CA GLY A 202 -1.23 9.38 1.08
C GLY A 202 -1.04 7.87 1.17
N LEU A 203 -0.16 7.36 0.32
CA LEU A 203 0.21 5.96 0.23
C LEU A 203 1.71 5.84 0.49
N THR A 204 2.08 5.13 1.56
CA THR A 204 3.47 4.73 1.82
C THR A 204 3.64 3.24 1.58
N ILE A 205 4.66 2.86 0.81
CA ILE A 205 5.07 1.47 0.63
C ILE A 205 6.45 1.31 1.29
N VAL A 206 6.63 0.26 2.07
CA VAL A 206 7.88 -0.07 2.75
C VAL A 206 8.34 -1.42 2.23
N GLY A 207 9.55 -1.48 1.67
CA GLY A 207 10.10 -2.73 1.17
C GLY A 207 11.32 -2.56 0.27
N ASP A 208 11.96 -3.68 -0.04
CA ASP A 208 13.16 -3.74 -0.88
C ASP A 208 12.77 -3.50 -2.36
N ALA A 209 12.98 -2.29 -2.86
CA ALA A 209 12.57 -1.90 -4.21
C ALA A 209 13.41 -2.62 -5.27
N ALA A 210 14.68 -2.94 -4.99
CA ALA A 210 15.53 -3.69 -5.91
C ALA A 210 15.02 -5.13 -6.07
N PHE A 211 14.68 -5.79 -4.96
CA PHE A 211 14.02 -7.11 -4.97
C PHE A 211 12.68 -7.07 -5.71
N CYS A 212 11.81 -6.11 -5.42
CA CYS A 212 10.51 -5.99 -6.08
C CYS A 212 10.62 -5.68 -7.57
N SER A 213 11.67 -4.96 -8.00
CA SER A 213 11.94 -4.68 -9.42
C SER A 213 12.43 -5.91 -10.18
N GLY A 214 13.07 -6.87 -9.49
CA GLY A 214 13.64 -8.07 -10.08
C GLY A 214 12.63 -9.16 -10.45
N SER A 215 11.38 -9.03 -9.98
CA SER A 215 10.32 -10.01 -10.20
C SER A 215 9.16 -9.39 -11.00
N PRO A 216 8.70 -10.02 -12.10
CA PRO A 216 7.51 -9.55 -12.81
C PRO A 216 6.28 -9.49 -11.88
N GLY A 217 5.47 -8.44 -12.01
CA GLY A 217 4.25 -8.32 -11.22
C GLY A 217 3.76 -6.89 -11.03
N GLY A 218 2.76 -6.76 -10.16
CA GLY A 218 2.18 -5.45 -9.81
C GLY A 218 3.18 -4.49 -9.17
N LEU A 219 4.02 -4.96 -8.25
CA LEU A 219 5.00 -4.09 -7.57
C LEU A 219 6.08 -3.57 -8.51
N LYS A 220 6.57 -4.38 -9.46
CA LYS A 220 7.50 -3.89 -10.49
C LYS A 220 6.87 -2.77 -11.31
N ARG A 221 5.63 -2.95 -11.78
CA ARG A 221 4.89 -1.91 -12.52
C ARG A 221 4.75 -0.62 -11.71
N VAL A 222 4.46 -0.74 -10.42
CA VAL A 222 4.37 0.41 -9.50
C VAL A 222 5.71 1.13 -9.39
N ILE A 223 6.82 0.41 -9.16
CA ILE A 223 8.14 1.03 -9.06
C ILE A 223 8.54 1.72 -10.37
N ASP A 224 8.31 1.08 -11.51
CA ASP A 224 8.61 1.66 -12.83
C ASP A 224 7.78 2.92 -13.10
N TYR A 225 6.49 2.90 -12.73
CA TYR A 225 5.63 4.08 -12.78
C TYR A 225 6.18 5.20 -11.90
N MET A 226 6.50 4.91 -10.63
CA MET A 226 7.00 5.90 -9.68
C MET A 226 8.29 6.56 -10.17
N ARG A 227 9.22 5.77 -10.72
CA ARG A 227 10.49 6.29 -11.29
C ARG A 227 10.29 7.20 -12.51
N SER A 228 9.15 7.07 -13.19
CA SER A 228 8.82 7.87 -14.37
C SER A 228 7.94 9.09 -14.04
N ASN A 229 7.46 9.24 -12.79
CA ASN A 229 6.48 10.26 -12.39
C ASN A 229 6.91 10.96 -11.08
N LEU A 230 8.06 11.65 -11.11
CA LEU A 230 8.72 12.21 -9.91
C LEU A 230 8.00 13.41 -9.28
N ASP A 231 7.08 14.04 -9.99
CA ASP A 231 6.27 15.14 -9.46
C ASP A 231 5.35 14.66 -8.34
N ASP A 232 4.86 13.43 -8.46
CA ASP A 232 3.82 12.82 -7.62
C ASP A 232 4.31 11.62 -6.81
N CYS A 233 5.44 11.03 -7.21
CA CYS A 233 5.97 9.81 -6.63
C CYS A 233 7.41 9.99 -6.15
N GLU A 234 7.78 9.26 -5.10
CA GLU A 234 9.14 9.24 -4.58
C GLU A 234 9.55 7.84 -4.17
N VAL A 235 10.70 7.36 -4.68
CA VAL A 235 11.38 6.16 -4.17
C VAL A 235 12.58 6.63 -3.36
N ARG A 236 12.45 6.65 -2.04
CA ARG A 236 13.44 7.18 -1.10
C ARG A 236 14.23 6.02 -0.49
N ALA A 237 15.53 5.97 -0.76
CA ALA A 237 16.43 5.09 -0.03
C ALA A 237 16.49 5.52 1.44
N VAL A 238 16.40 4.54 2.35
CA VAL A 238 16.51 4.70 3.80
C VAL A 238 17.78 4.08 4.35
#